data_AF-A0AAN6XYV3-F1
#
_entry.id   AF-A0AAN6XYV3-F1
#
_cell.length_a   1.000
_cell.length_b   1.000
_cell.length_c   1.000
_cell.angle_alpha   90.00
_cell.angle_beta   90.00
_cell.angle_gamma   90.00
#
_symmetry.space_group_name_H-M   'P 1'
#
loop_
_entity.id
_entity.type
_entity.pdbx_description
1 polymer ?
#
loop_
_entity_poly.entity_id
_entity_poly.type
_entity_poly.pdbx_seq_one_letter_code
_entity_poly.pdbx_strand_id
1 'polypeptide(L)'
;MLMEVIEFIPSIETARMVACLSWLLLHRTLSDSGFTLGLRGVDNTDCKSVLLIGLTSTLWSAATIKAALDADIGPSLRSGDGDGDGGLLLASPRVINGLRIASHAPIITQVLFAFWLVCMGDVLLARWSNRPSTRLWRGVNSHTPFIWNAGLPPAVYWATIIIFCVAVTVSSFLSIAYSPSTTLGILNLLGLVIFVQGLGGSPRNPYTRSSHWYTDSSLRIALPTSHHEGTMYILPGPGTGIDAVWSPKIRTEHTEADAEIMTLFSHLRADRWVPSEPLERLRTTLAAYQARVRISAEQAERLAAWIYLDKDHAESASLRRIECLRAPGMHLIGRDLMFALCHAEYLVFMSAGRLRPETMAKFGSLRLIRRSGAGGSAARETVGYGRPGLEGYREAVEHVYAMFGLPVDRAAVEFGDSDLLPPKSSFALSTGGSSPAKTIEEYVGQLWDLSTKHSESTFSALYFFTTVWAMEVGNIGGFHFFPLRVRNRDGDVITQLVMWRQAWWVACLSQLVAVSPTMFGLFVAGFVTVS
;
A
#
# COMPACT_ATOMS: atom_id res chain seq x y z
N MET A 1 -34.66 -22.11 -12.43
CA MET A 1 -33.43 -21.55 -11.83
C MET A 1 -33.29 -20.03 -11.95
N LEU A 2 -33.08 -19.40 -13.13
CA LEU A 2 -32.93 -17.93 -13.19
C LEU A 2 -34.20 -17.17 -12.72
N MET A 3 -35.37 -17.63 -13.14
CA MET A 3 -36.66 -17.05 -12.72
C MET A 3 -36.92 -17.21 -11.21
N GLU A 4 -36.53 -18.35 -10.62
CA GLU A 4 -36.66 -18.58 -9.17
C GLU A 4 -35.74 -17.64 -8.38
N VAL A 5 -34.53 -17.35 -8.87
CA VAL A 5 -33.62 -16.37 -8.24
C VAL A 5 -34.20 -14.94 -8.29
N ILE A 6 -34.97 -14.60 -9.33
CA ILE A 6 -35.59 -13.28 -9.49
C ILE A 6 -36.68 -13.03 -8.44
N GLU A 7 -37.43 -14.07 -8.04
CA GLU A 7 -38.48 -13.94 -7.02
C GLU A 7 -37.93 -13.50 -5.65
N PHE A 8 -36.73 -13.95 -5.29
CA PHE A 8 -36.06 -13.57 -4.04
C PHE A 8 -35.42 -12.17 -4.05
N ILE A 9 -35.41 -11.46 -5.20
CA ILE A 9 -34.88 -10.10 -5.26
C ILE A 9 -35.82 -9.15 -4.50
N PRO A 10 -35.31 -8.43 -3.47
CA PRO A 10 -36.12 -7.53 -2.67
C PRO A 10 -36.62 -6.33 -3.48
N SER A 11 -37.56 -5.57 -2.93
CA SER A 11 -38.02 -4.31 -3.55
C SER A 11 -36.84 -3.35 -3.80
N ILE A 12 -36.99 -2.44 -4.78
CA ILE A 12 -35.96 -1.43 -5.07
C ILE A 12 -35.58 -0.66 -3.80
N GLU A 13 -36.57 -0.23 -3.02
CA GLU A 13 -36.33 0.56 -1.81
C GLU A 13 -35.58 -0.23 -0.74
N THR A 14 -35.94 -1.50 -0.54
CA THR A 14 -35.21 -2.39 0.37
C THR A 14 -33.77 -2.59 -0.09
N ALA A 15 -33.53 -2.90 -1.37
CA ALA A 15 -32.19 -3.11 -1.90
C ALA A 15 -31.32 -1.85 -1.79
N ARG A 16 -31.91 -0.69 -2.10
CA ARG A 16 -31.29 0.63 -1.96
C ARG A 16 -30.88 0.92 -0.52
N MET A 17 -31.80 0.71 0.43
CA MET A 17 -31.53 0.94 1.85
C MET A 17 -30.44 0.03 2.40
N VAL A 18 -30.46 -1.25 2.05
CA VAL A 18 -29.41 -2.20 2.42
C VAL A 18 -28.06 -1.74 1.88
N ALA A 19 -27.99 -1.29 0.62
CA ALA A 19 -26.76 -0.78 0.04
C ALA A 19 -26.25 0.48 0.75
N CYS A 20 -27.09 1.51 0.90
CA CYS A 20 -26.70 2.77 1.56
C CYS A 20 -26.26 2.56 3.01
N LEU A 21 -27.00 1.75 3.78
CA LEU A 21 -26.63 1.42 5.16
C LEU A 21 -25.30 0.67 5.20
N SER A 22 -25.11 -0.33 4.33
CA SER A 22 -23.86 -1.08 4.23
C SER A 22 -22.68 -0.17 3.91
N TRP A 23 -22.83 0.79 2.98
CA TRP A 23 -21.77 1.72 2.61
C TRP A 23 -21.45 2.71 3.73
N LEU A 24 -22.44 3.21 4.45
CA LEU A 24 -22.25 4.11 5.59
C LEU A 24 -21.57 3.39 6.77
N LEU A 25 -22.04 2.18 7.11
CA LEU A 25 -21.42 1.35 8.14
C LEU A 25 -19.98 1.00 7.76
N LEU A 26 -19.76 0.59 6.51
CA LEU A 26 -18.42 0.33 5.99
C LEU A 26 -17.53 1.56 6.11
N HIS A 27 -18.00 2.74 5.69
CA HIS A 27 -17.25 3.97 5.83
C HIS A 27 -16.86 4.25 7.29
N ARG A 28 -17.82 4.13 8.22
CA ARG A 28 -17.57 4.31 9.65
C ARG A 28 -16.54 3.33 10.19
N THR A 29 -16.71 2.04 9.89
CA THR A 29 -15.78 0.98 10.30
C THR A 29 -14.38 1.22 9.74
N LEU A 30 -14.23 1.60 8.46
CA LEU A 30 -12.93 1.88 7.86
C LEU A 30 -12.28 3.16 8.41
N SER A 31 -13.09 4.17 8.74
CA SER A 31 -12.58 5.40 9.35
C SER A 31 -12.03 5.15 10.75
N ASP A 32 -12.72 4.33 11.56
CA ASP A 32 -12.35 4.06 12.95
C ASP A 32 -11.30 2.95 13.07
N SER A 33 -11.49 1.88 12.30
CA SER A 33 -10.72 0.64 12.40
C SER A 33 -9.69 0.47 11.29
N GLY A 34 -9.53 1.44 10.38
CA GLY A 34 -8.54 1.48 9.30
C GLY A 34 -8.57 0.32 8.28
N PHE A 35 -7.42 0.00 7.68
CA PHE A 35 -7.27 -0.98 6.59
C PHE A 35 -6.22 -2.05 6.89
N THR A 36 -6.57 -3.32 6.66
CA THR A 36 -5.62 -4.44 6.68
C THR A 36 -5.16 -4.76 5.26
N LEU A 37 -3.85 -4.70 5.03
CA LEU A 37 -3.18 -4.87 3.74
C LEU A 37 -2.55 -6.27 3.63
N GLY A 38 -2.97 -7.01 2.61
CA GLY A 38 -2.48 -8.36 2.32
C GLY A 38 -2.56 -8.72 0.84
N LEU A 39 -1.70 -9.65 0.41
CA LEU A 39 -1.66 -10.17 -0.98
C LEU A 39 -2.72 -11.23 -1.23
N ARG A 40 -3.27 -11.83 -0.18
CA ARG A 40 -4.40 -12.76 -0.26
C ARG A 40 -5.68 -11.94 -0.25
N GLY A 41 -6.45 -11.99 -1.33
CA GLY A 41 -7.62 -11.12 -1.55
C GLY A 41 -8.70 -11.24 -0.46
N VAL A 42 -8.75 -12.36 0.27
CA VAL A 42 -9.70 -12.57 1.38
C VAL A 42 -9.23 -11.93 2.69
N ASP A 43 -7.96 -11.58 2.84
CA ASP A 43 -7.46 -10.92 4.07
C ASP A 43 -7.35 -9.40 3.91
N ASN A 44 -7.44 -8.91 2.67
CA ASN A 44 -7.33 -7.50 2.35
C ASN A 44 -8.67 -6.78 2.56
N THR A 45 -8.67 -5.76 3.43
CA THR A 45 -9.86 -4.95 3.72
C THR A 45 -10.40 -4.25 2.48
N ASP A 46 -9.54 -3.73 1.59
CA ASP A 46 -9.99 -3.06 0.36
C ASP A 46 -10.78 -3.98 -0.55
N CYS A 47 -10.28 -5.18 -0.75
CA CYS A 47 -10.95 -6.18 -1.57
C CYS A 47 -12.34 -6.50 -0.99
N LYS A 48 -12.44 -6.71 0.33
CA LYS A 48 -13.74 -6.92 1.02
C LYS A 48 -14.68 -5.74 0.86
N SER A 49 -14.17 -4.52 1.08
CA SER A 49 -14.92 -3.28 0.95
C SER A 49 -15.49 -3.12 -0.45
N VAL A 50 -14.66 -3.33 -1.47
CA VAL A 50 -15.07 -3.24 -2.88
C VAL A 50 -16.08 -4.31 -3.25
N LEU A 51 -15.87 -5.56 -2.82
CA LEU A 51 -16.82 -6.64 -3.05
C LEU A 51 -18.16 -6.36 -2.36
N LEU A 52 -18.17 -5.85 -1.13
CA LEU A 52 -19.40 -5.48 -0.43
C LEU A 52 -20.15 -4.37 -1.17
N ILE A 53 -19.45 -3.31 -1.59
CA ILE A 53 -20.03 -2.21 -2.36
C ILE A 53 -20.58 -2.72 -3.70
N GLY A 54 -19.81 -3.53 -4.42
CA GLY A 54 -20.18 -4.10 -5.70
C GLY A 54 -21.37 -5.05 -5.64
N LEU A 55 -21.40 -5.95 -4.65
CA LEU A 55 -22.50 -6.90 -4.44
C LEU A 55 -23.80 -6.17 -4.08
N THR A 56 -23.74 -5.21 -3.16
CA THR A 56 -24.92 -4.41 -2.78
C THR A 56 -25.39 -3.50 -3.91
N SER A 57 -24.48 -2.93 -4.70
CA SER A 57 -24.79 -2.18 -5.93
C SER A 57 -25.43 -3.06 -7.01
N THR A 58 -24.94 -4.30 -7.17
CA THR A 58 -25.48 -5.27 -8.12
C THR A 58 -26.87 -5.73 -7.70
N LEU A 59 -27.10 -6.00 -6.41
CA LEU A 59 -28.42 -6.36 -5.88
C LEU A 59 -29.43 -5.23 -6.11
N TRP A 60 -29.03 -3.98 -5.84
CA TRP A 60 -29.87 -2.82 -6.11
C TRP A 60 -30.16 -2.67 -7.61
N SER A 61 -29.14 -2.79 -8.47
CA SER A 61 -29.32 -2.76 -9.93
C SER A 61 -30.26 -3.87 -10.41
N ALA A 62 -30.16 -5.08 -9.86
CA ALA A 62 -31.02 -6.21 -10.20
C ALA A 62 -32.48 -5.97 -9.77
N ALA A 63 -32.72 -5.37 -8.59
CA ALA A 63 -34.05 -4.95 -8.17
C ALA A 63 -34.66 -3.89 -9.10
N THR A 64 -33.85 -2.95 -9.60
CA THR A 64 -34.28 -1.96 -10.59
C THR A 64 -34.63 -2.61 -11.93
N ILE A 65 -33.82 -3.57 -12.40
CA ILE A 65 -34.11 -4.31 -13.63
C ILE A 65 -35.38 -5.14 -13.49
N LYS A 66 -35.55 -5.85 -12.37
CA LYS A 66 -36.77 -6.61 -12.06
C LYS A 66 -38.00 -5.70 -12.12
N ALA A 67 -37.97 -4.56 -11.44
CA ALA A 67 -39.07 -3.59 -11.50
C ALA A 67 -39.32 -3.04 -12.91
N ALA A 68 -38.29 -2.91 -13.75
CA ALA A 68 -38.44 -2.51 -15.15
C ALA A 68 -39.11 -3.58 -16.01
N LEU A 69 -38.88 -4.86 -15.70
CA LEU A 69 -39.50 -6.00 -16.36
C LEU A 69 -40.94 -6.21 -15.89
N ASP A 70 -41.19 -6.04 -14.58
CA ASP A 70 -42.50 -6.21 -13.93
C ASP A 70 -43.43 -5.01 -14.16
N ALA A 71 -42.89 -3.86 -14.56
CA ALA A 71 -43.68 -2.72 -15.00
C ALA A 71 -44.39 -3.07 -16.31
N ASP A 72 -45.49 -3.81 -16.19
CA ASP A 72 -46.42 -4.12 -17.25
C ASP A 72 -46.73 -2.83 -18.01
N ILE A 73 -46.34 -2.80 -19.27
CA ILE A 73 -46.73 -1.71 -20.14
C ILE A 73 -48.20 -1.94 -20.38
N GLY A 74 -49.01 -1.17 -19.65
CA GLY A 74 -50.44 -1.12 -19.89
C GLY A 74 -50.71 -1.07 -21.40
N PRO A 75 -51.76 -1.75 -21.90
CA PRO A 75 -52.00 -1.95 -23.33
C PRO A 75 -52.34 -0.67 -24.15
N SER A 76 -51.87 0.51 -23.76
CA SER A 76 -52.35 1.82 -24.22
C SER A 76 -51.50 2.54 -25.28
N LEU A 77 -50.68 1.83 -26.05
CA LEU A 77 -50.08 2.38 -27.29
C LEU A 77 -50.28 1.44 -28.49
N ARG A 78 -51.39 0.69 -28.52
CA ARG A 78 -51.91 0.11 -29.77
C ARG A 78 -52.92 1.09 -30.37
N SER A 79 -52.73 1.36 -31.66
CA SER A 79 -53.62 2.03 -32.61
C SER A 79 -53.90 3.52 -32.41
N GLY A 80 -52.98 4.36 -32.87
CA GLY A 80 -53.37 5.44 -33.76
C GLY A 80 -52.84 5.09 -35.15
N ASP A 81 -53.69 4.50 -35.99
CA ASP A 81 -53.45 4.42 -37.44
C ASP A 81 -53.30 5.85 -37.95
N GLY A 82 -52.06 6.23 -38.22
CA GLY A 82 -51.71 7.54 -38.72
C GLY A 82 -50.49 7.37 -39.61
N ASP A 83 -50.74 6.91 -40.84
CA ASP A 83 -49.81 7.06 -41.97
C ASP A 83 -49.35 8.52 -42.02
N GLY A 84 -48.05 8.76 -41.85
CA GLY A 84 -47.51 10.11 -41.94
C GLY A 84 -46.14 10.30 -41.32
N ASP A 85 -45.12 9.90 -42.08
CA ASP A 85 -43.79 10.50 -42.17
C ASP A 85 -42.88 10.65 -40.93
N GLY A 86 -41.76 9.91 -41.00
CA GLY A 86 -40.43 10.51 -40.83
C GLY A 86 -39.96 10.90 -39.43
N GLY A 87 -40.69 10.55 -38.38
CA GLY A 87 -40.27 10.79 -37.00
C GLY A 87 -39.15 9.83 -36.58
N LEU A 88 -37.93 10.37 -36.40
CA LEU A 88 -36.76 9.85 -35.68
C LEU A 88 -37.00 8.51 -34.96
N LEU A 89 -36.15 7.49 -35.19
CA LEU A 89 -36.09 6.18 -34.50
C LEU A 89 -36.10 6.30 -32.95
N LEU A 90 -37.23 6.71 -32.39
CA LEU A 90 -37.45 6.86 -30.97
C LEU A 90 -37.61 5.45 -30.44
N ALA A 91 -36.67 5.07 -29.59
CA ALA A 91 -36.60 3.75 -28.98
C ALA A 91 -37.99 3.28 -28.50
N SER A 92 -38.30 1.99 -28.66
CA SER A 92 -39.60 1.45 -28.26
C SER A 92 -40.00 1.93 -26.85
N PRO A 93 -41.29 2.19 -26.57
CA PRO A 93 -41.74 2.65 -25.25
C PRO A 93 -41.22 1.78 -24.08
N ARG A 94 -40.99 0.48 -24.35
CA ARG A 94 -40.29 -0.47 -23.48
C ARG A 94 -38.91 -0.01 -23.07
N VAL A 95 -38.09 0.37 -24.04
CA VAL A 95 -36.71 0.83 -23.83
C VAL A 95 -36.71 2.18 -23.10
N ILE A 96 -37.59 3.11 -23.45
CA ILE A 96 -37.71 4.41 -22.77
C ILE A 96 -38.08 4.20 -21.30
N ASN A 97 -39.10 3.38 -21.02
CA ASN A 97 -39.51 3.08 -19.65
C ASN A 97 -38.41 2.33 -18.87
N GLY A 98 -37.72 1.38 -19.50
CA GLY A 98 -36.61 0.66 -18.89
C GLY A 98 -35.43 1.57 -18.53
N LEU A 99 -35.01 2.44 -19.46
CA LEU A 99 -33.94 3.43 -19.21
C LEU A 99 -34.35 4.47 -18.17
N ARG A 100 -35.64 4.83 -18.11
CA ARG A 100 -36.17 5.68 -17.05
C ARG A 100 -36.07 4.99 -15.69
N ILE A 101 -36.52 3.74 -15.59
CA ILE A 101 -36.44 2.98 -14.33
C ILE A 101 -34.97 2.76 -13.93
N ALA A 102 -34.05 2.61 -14.90
CA ALA A 102 -32.62 2.52 -14.64
C ALA A 102 -32.04 3.75 -13.92
N SER A 103 -32.70 4.92 -13.92
CA SER A 103 -32.28 6.07 -13.10
C SER A 103 -32.34 5.80 -11.59
N HIS A 104 -33.10 4.79 -11.17
CA HIS A 104 -33.15 4.32 -9.79
C HIS A 104 -32.01 3.37 -9.43
N ALA A 105 -31.19 2.92 -10.39
CA ALA A 105 -30.05 2.06 -10.13
C ALA A 105 -28.80 2.88 -9.74
N PRO A 106 -27.87 2.32 -8.97
CA PRO A 106 -26.63 2.98 -8.59
C PRO A 106 -25.58 2.91 -9.72
N ILE A 107 -25.89 3.52 -10.87
CA ILE A 107 -25.16 3.35 -12.14
C ILE A 107 -23.64 3.60 -11.97
N ILE A 108 -23.24 4.63 -11.21
CA ILE A 108 -21.82 4.95 -11.03
C ILE A 108 -21.10 3.82 -10.28
N THR A 109 -21.62 3.33 -9.16
CA THR A 109 -20.93 2.25 -8.43
C THR A 109 -20.97 0.93 -9.22
N GLN A 110 -22.02 0.67 -9.99
CA GLN A 110 -22.14 -0.54 -10.80
C GLN A 110 -21.15 -0.56 -11.98
N VAL A 111 -21.04 0.53 -12.72
CA VAL A 111 -20.06 0.65 -13.82
C VAL A 111 -18.64 0.58 -13.29
N LEU A 112 -18.37 1.23 -12.14
CA LEU A 112 -17.06 1.15 -11.47
C LEU A 112 -16.74 -0.29 -11.04
N PHE A 113 -17.74 -1.03 -10.54
CA PHE A 113 -17.58 -2.43 -10.15
C PHE A 113 -17.23 -3.33 -11.33
N ALA A 114 -17.94 -3.18 -12.45
CA ALA A 114 -17.64 -3.92 -13.68
C ALA A 114 -16.21 -3.66 -14.15
N PHE A 115 -15.76 -2.40 -14.13
CA PHE A 115 -14.40 -2.05 -14.50
C PHE A 115 -13.36 -2.64 -13.52
N TRP A 116 -13.63 -2.59 -12.22
CA TRP A 116 -12.79 -3.21 -11.20
C TRP A 116 -12.68 -4.72 -11.39
N LEU A 117 -13.78 -5.43 -11.71
CA LEU A 117 -13.77 -6.86 -11.99
C LEU A 117 -12.88 -7.20 -13.19
N VAL A 118 -12.93 -6.40 -14.26
CA VAL A 118 -12.06 -6.58 -15.42
C VAL A 118 -10.58 -6.36 -15.04
N CYS A 119 -10.27 -5.32 -14.26
CA CYS A 119 -8.91 -5.04 -13.80
C CYS A 119 -8.38 -6.15 -12.89
N MET A 120 -9.18 -6.60 -11.91
CA MET A 120 -8.81 -7.68 -11.01
C MET A 120 -8.69 -9.02 -11.74
N GLY A 121 -9.52 -9.26 -12.75
CA GLY A 121 -9.40 -10.40 -13.65
C GLY A 121 -8.04 -10.44 -14.34
N ASP A 122 -7.58 -9.32 -14.91
CA ASP A 122 -6.24 -9.22 -15.52
C ASP A 122 -5.12 -9.47 -14.48
N VAL A 123 -5.24 -8.93 -13.27
CA VAL A 123 -4.27 -9.15 -12.18
C VAL A 123 -4.20 -10.62 -11.77
N LEU A 124 -5.36 -11.28 -11.59
CA LEU A 124 -5.43 -12.70 -11.22
C LEU A 124 -4.91 -13.60 -12.34
N LEU A 125 -5.28 -13.32 -13.60
CA LEU A 125 -4.81 -14.06 -14.76
C LEU A 125 -3.30 -13.94 -14.94
N ALA A 126 -2.73 -12.75 -14.76
CA ALA A 126 -1.29 -12.54 -14.82
C ALA A 126 -0.55 -13.33 -13.73
N ARG A 127 -1.12 -13.35 -12.52
CA ARG A 127 -0.58 -14.13 -11.40
C ARG A 127 -0.64 -15.64 -11.66
N TRP A 128 -1.73 -16.14 -12.24
CA TRP A 128 -1.88 -17.57 -12.54
C TRP A 128 -1.03 -18.02 -13.73
N SER A 129 -0.87 -17.17 -14.74
CA SER A 129 -0.16 -17.52 -15.97
C SER A 129 1.35 -17.23 -15.94
N ASN A 130 1.87 -16.63 -14.85
CA ASN A 130 3.22 -16.06 -14.78
C ASN A 130 3.55 -15.13 -15.97
N ARG A 131 2.54 -14.57 -16.63
CA ARG A 131 2.71 -13.64 -17.75
C ARG A 131 2.76 -12.21 -17.23
N PRO A 132 3.47 -11.31 -17.91
CA PRO A 132 3.33 -9.89 -17.65
C PRO A 132 1.86 -9.50 -17.85
N SER A 133 1.23 -8.99 -16.79
CA SER A 133 -0.12 -8.43 -16.85
C SER A 133 -0.19 -7.39 -17.98
N THR A 134 -1.29 -7.40 -18.74
CA THR A 134 -1.52 -6.34 -19.74
C THR A 134 -1.63 -4.96 -19.06
N ARG A 135 -1.89 -4.98 -17.73
CA ARG A 135 -1.93 -3.86 -16.81
C ARG A 135 -2.76 -2.76 -17.42
N LEU A 136 -4.07 -3.02 -17.53
CA LEU A 136 -5.08 -1.99 -17.78
C LEU A 136 -4.93 -0.81 -16.82
N TRP A 137 -4.32 -1.06 -15.66
CA TRP A 137 -3.93 -0.08 -14.67
C TRP A 137 -2.41 -0.09 -14.44
N ARG A 138 -1.76 1.08 -14.49
CA ARG A 138 -0.33 1.30 -14.26
C ARG A 138 -0.11 2.45 -13.29
N GLY A 139 0.52 2.21 -12.15
CA GLY A 139 0.86 3.24 -11.16
C GLY A 139 1.88 4.30 -11.62
N VAL A 140 2.46 4.19 -12.81
CA VAL A 140 3.66 4.96 -13.24
C VAL A 140 3.50 6.48 -13.10
N ASN A 141 2.29 7.01 -13.34
CA ASN A 141 2.03 8.45 -13.29
C ASN A 141 1.38 8.92 -11.99
N SER A 142 1.12 8.01 -11.04
CA SER A 142 0.51 8.39 -9.77
C SER A 142 1.57 9.00 -8.88
N HIS A 143 1.42 10.26 -8.48
CA HIS A 143 2.31 10.89 -7.50
C HIS A 143 1.69 10.93 -6.09
N THR A 144 0.41 10.55 -5.96
CA THR A 144 -0.29 10.52 -4.68
C THR A 144 -1.27 9.34 -4.62
N PRO A 145 -1.55 8.79 -3.42
CA PRO A 145 -2.34 7.56 -3.26
C PRO A 145 -3.78 7.65 -3.77
N PHE A 146 -4.27 8.85 -4.09
CA PHE A 146 -5.67 9.08 -4.42
C PHE A 146 -5.88 9.75 -5.80
N ILE A 147 -4.86 9.75 -6.66
CA ILE A 147 -4.99 10.17 -8.07
C ILE A 147 -5.20 8.91 -8.91
N TRP A 148 -6.46 8.46 -8.98
CA TRP A 148 -6.82 7.23 -9.68
C TRP A 148 -6.66 7.38 -11.22
N ASN A 149 -6.99 8.55 -11.78
CA ASN A 149 -6.94 8.80 -13.23
C ASN A 149 -5.51 8.68 -13.81
N ALA A 150 -4.49 9.02 -13.03
CA ALA A 150 -3.10 8.84 -13.44
C ALA A 150 -2.69 7.36 -13.57
N GLY A 151 -3.45 6.47 -12.94
CA GLY A 151 -3.26 5.03 -13.02
C GLY A 151 -3.74 4.40 -14.33
N LEU A 152 -4.54 5.11 -15.14
CA LEU A 152 -5.14 4.57 -16.34
C LEU A 152 -4.45 5.10 -17.60
N PRO A 153 -4.31 4.27 -18.66
CA PRO A 153 -3.99 4.77 -19.98
C PRO A 153 -5.03 5.83 -20.40
N PRO A 154 -4.64 6.94 -21.05
CA PRO A 154 -5.56 8.02 -21.40
C PRO A 154 -6.81 7.57 -22.17
N ALA A 155 -6.65 6.64 -23.11
CA ALA A 155 -7.78 6.09 -23.88
C ALA A 155 -8.76 5.31 -22.98
N VAL A 156 -8.26 4.51 -22.05
CA VAL A 156 -9.08 3.75 -21.10
C VAL A 156 -9.78 4.69 -20.12
N TYR A 157 -9.08 5.71 -19.63
CA TYR A 157 -9.66 6.76 -18.79
C TYR A 157 -10.82 7.46 -19.51
N TRP A 158 -10.61 7.99 -20.71
CA TRP A 158 -11.65 8.70 -21.46
C TRP A 158 -12.82 7.79 -21.84
N ALA A 159 -12.57 6.56 -22.26
CA ALA A 159 -13.63 5.58 -22.52
C ALA A 159 -14.48 5.36 -21.26
N THR A 160 -13.84 5.17 -20.10
CA THR A 160 -14.53 5.01 -18.82
C THR A 160 -15.36 6.25 -18.45
N ILE A 161 -14.82 7.46 -18.60
CA ILE A 161 -15.55 8.71 -18.36
C ILE A 161 -16.76 8.85 -19.29
N ILE A 162 -16.59 8.55 -20.59
CA ILE A 162 -17.69 8.59 -21.56
C ILE A 162 -18.78 7.59 -21.17
N ILE A 163 -18.42 6.37 -20.76
CA ILE A 163 -19.38 5.36 -20.30
C ILE A 163 -20.16 5.88 -19.09
N PHE A 164 -19.48 6.45 -18.09
CA PHE A 164 -20.14 7.04 -16.92
C PHE A 164 -21.10 8.17 -17.31
N CYS A 165 -20.63 9.12 -18.13
CA CYS A 165 -21.43 10.26 -18.56
C CYS A 165 -22.66 9.82 -19.36
N VAL A 166 -22.49 8.94 -20.36
CA VAL A 166 -23.61 8.45 -21.18
C VAL A 166 -24.61 7.67 -20.32
N ALA A 167 -24.14 6.72 -19.51
CA ALA A 167 -25.03 5.87 -18.73
C ALA A 167 -25.87 6.67 -17.71
N VAL A 168 -25.27 7.67 -17.05
CA VAL A 168 -25.97 8.50 -16.06
C VAL A 168 -26.81 9.59 -16.72
N THR A 169 -26.28 10.31 -17.72
CA THR A 169 -26.99 11.43 -18.34
C THR A 169 -28.23 10.96 -19.10
N VAL A 170 -28.16 9.85 -19.84
CA VAL A 170 -29.31 9.33 -20.60
C VAL A 170 -30.46 8.93 -19.68
N SER A 171 -30.18 8.14 -18.64
CA SER A 171 -31.22 7.71 -17.68
C SER A 171 -31.78 8.88 -16.87
N SER A 172 -30.93 9.83 -16.49
CA SER A 172 -31.34 11.03 -15.74
C SER A 172 -32.21 11.96 -16.57
N PHE A 173 -31.85 12.21 -17.84
CA PHE A 173 -32.63 13.09 -18.72
C PHE A 173 -34.01 12.50 -19.01
N LEU A 174 -34.09 11.19 -19.25
CA LEU A 174 -35.39 10.50 -19.41
C LEU A 174 -36.24 10.57 -18.14
N SER A 175 -35.62 10.48 -16.96
CA SER A 175 -36.31 10.67 -15.68
C SER A 175 -36.83 12.10 -15.50
N ILE A 176 -36.12 13.12 -16.01
CA ILE A 176 -36.54 14.52 -15.95
C ILE A 176 -37.68 14.80 -16.93
N ALA A 177 -37.56 14.29 -18.16
CA ALA A 177 -38.49 14.59 -19.25
C ALA A 177 -39.83 13.84 -19.13
N TYR A 178 -39.86 12.64 -18.55
CA TYR A 178 -41.00 11.72 -18.64
C TYR A 178 -41.47 11.12 -17.31
N SER A 179 -41.08 11.69 -16.15
CA SER A 179 -41.40 11.11 -14.84
C SER A 179 -41.75 12.14 -13.76
N PRO A 180 -42.58 11.82 -12.76
CA PRO A 180 -42.68 12.59 -11.52
C PRO A 180 -41.37 12.57 -10.69
N SER A 181 -40.40 11.73 -11.05
CA SER A 181 -39.08 11.65 -10.42
C SER A 181 -38.04 12.62 -11.00
N THR A 182 -38.45 13.85 -11.36
CA THR A 182 -37.56 14.94 -11.80
C THR A 182 -36.41 15.17 -10.83
N THR A 183 -36.71 15.20 -9.52
CA THR A 183 -35.72 15.40 -8.46
C THR A 183 -34.62 14.34 -8.49
N LEU A 184 -34.97 13.07 -8.69
CA LEU A 184 -33.98 11.98 -8.76
C LEU A 184 -33.05 12.15 -9.95
N GLY A 185 -33.59 12.49 -11.13
CA GLY A 185 -32.78 12.77 -12.32
C GLY A 185 -31.81 13.93 -12.12
N ILE A 186 -32.24 15.02 -11.47
CA ILE A 186 -31.37 16.15 -11.14
C ILE A 186 -30.26 15.72 -10.16
N LEU A 187 -30.61 14.97 -9.11
CA LEU A 187 -29.63 14.53 -8.11
C LEU A 187 -28.63 13.52 -8.68
N ASN A 188 -29.03 12.66 -9.63
CA ASN A 188 -28.11 11.79 -10.35
C ASN A 188 -27.11 12.58 -11.21
N LEU A 189 -27.55 13.63 -11.91
CA LEU A 189 -26.66 14.52 -12.64
C LEU A 189 -25.69 15.26 -11.70
N LEU A 190 -26.18 15.73 -10.55
CA LEU A 190 -25.33 16.32 -9.52
C LEU A 190 -24.31 15.30 -8.99
N GLY A 191 -24.73 14.06 -8.74
CA GLY A 191 -23.86 12.94 -8.37
C GLY A 191 -22.78 12.70 -9.43
N LEU A 192 -23.12 12.71 -10.72
CA LEU A 192 -22.14 12.61 -11.81
C LEU A 192 -21.12 13.75 -11.77
N VAL A 193 -21.56 14.99 -11.54
CA VAL A 193 -20.67 16.15 -11.41
C VAL A 193 -19.71 15.97 -10.22
N ILE A 194 -20.23 15.56 -9.06
CA ILE A 194 -19.42 15.26 -7.87
C ILE A 194 -18.42 14.14 -8.17
N PHE A 195 -18.85 13.11 -8.89
CA PHE A 195 -17.98 12.02 -9.31
C PHE A 195 -16.83 12.56 -10.14
N VAL A 196 -17.11 13.15 -11.31
CA VAL A 196 -16.10 13.67 -12.24
C VAL A 196 -15.16 14.69 -11.58
N GLN A 197 -15.67 15.58 -10.73
CA GLN A 197 -14.82 16.52 -9.98
C GLN A 197 -13.94 15.81 -8.94
N GLY A 198 -14.49 14.82 -8.24
CA GLY A 198 -13.76 14.03 -7.23
C GLY A 198 -12.70 13.09 -7.82
N LEU A 199 -12.77 12.79 -9.12
CA LEU A 199 -11.79 11.97 -9.85
C LEU A 199 -10.43 12.67 -10.02
N GLY A 200 -10.36 14.00 -9.95
CA GLY A 200 -9.11 14.76 -10.02
C GLY A 200 -8.20 14.65 -8.79
N GLY A 201 -8.57 13.82 -7.81
CA GLY A 201 -7.91 13.71 -6.51
C GLY A 201 -8.53 14.71 -5.52
N SER A 202 -9.35 14.21 -4.60
CA SER A 202 -9.86 15.05 -3.52
C SER A 202 -8.79 15.16 -2.43
N PRO A 203 -8.28 16.36 -2.10
CA PRO A 203 -7.37 16.55 -0.96
C PRO A 203 -8.04 16.22 0.38
N ARG A 204 -9.36 15.96 0.38
CA ARG A 204 -10.18 15.65 1.57
C ARG A 204 -10.63 14.19 1.63
N ASN A 205 -9.93 13.25 1.00
CA ASN A 205 -10.25 11.83 1.23
C ASN A 205 -10.06 11.49 2.73
N PRO A 206 -11.11 11.04 3.45
CA PRO A 206 -11.02 10.76 4.88
C PRO A 206 -10.01 9.64 5.20
N TYR A 207 -9.76 8.75 4.25
CA TYR A 207 -8.84 7.62 4.41
C TYR A 207 -7.37 8.00 4.31
N THR A 208 -7.04 9.25 3.98
CA THR A 208 -5.65 9.77 4.03
C THR A 208 -5.02 9.64 5.43
N ARG A 209 -5.86 9.64 6.48
CA ARG A 209 -5.45 9.56 7.89
C ARG A 209 -5.77 8.23 8.54
N SER A 210 -6.41 7.31 7.83
CA SER A 210 -6.72 5.99 8.36
C SER A 210 -5.45 5.19 8.62
N SER A 211 -5.48 4.39 9.68
CA SER A 211 -4.42 3.45 10.01
C SER A 211 -4.35 2.32 8.99
N HIS A 212 -3.13 1.84 8.73
CA HIS A 212 -2.86 0.69 7.88
C HIS A 212 -2.18 -0.39 8.72
N TRP A 213 -2.64 -1.63 8.58
CA TRP A 213 -1.95 -2.79 9.15
C TRP A 213 -1.46 -3.73 8.06
N TYR A 214 -0.27 -4.28 8.26
CA TYR A 214 0.30 -5.27 7.37
C TYR A 214 0.06 -6.68 7.91
N THR A 215 -0.29 -7.59 7.01
CA THR A 215 -0.41 -9.03 7.29
C THR A 215 0.88 -9.76 6.96
N ASP A 216 0.97 -11.02 7.39
CA ASP A 216 2.07 -11.95 7.07
C ASP A 216 2.44 -12.00 5.58
N SER A 217 1.44 -11.82 4.72
CA SER A 217 1.62 -11.92 3.26
C SER A 217 2.23 -10.67 2.62
N SER A 218 2.37 -9.56 3.36
CA SER A 218 2.86 -8.29 2.81
C SER A 218 3.41 -7.39 3.90
N LEU A 219 4.55 -7.76 4.47
CA LEU A 219 5.27 -6.90 5.41
C LEU A 219 6.03 -5.82 4.63
N ARG A 220 5.50 -4.59 4.61
CA ARG A 220 6.07 -3.47 3.85
C ARG A 220 6.78 -2.49 4.76
N ILE A 221 8.04 -2.21 4.46
CA ILE A 221 8.80 -1.15 5.10
C ILE A 221 8.72 0.09 4.22
N ALA A 222 8.03 1.11 4.72
CA ALA A 222 8.01 2.43 4.11
C ALA A 222 9.42 3.04 4.21
N LEU A 223 10.02 3.38 3.07
CA LEU A 223 11.37 3.91 3.07
C LEU A 223 11.36 5.43 3.22
N PRO A 224 12.33 5.98 3.96
CA PRO A 224 12.44 7.41 4.18
C PRO A 224 12.89 8.11 2.89
N THR A 225 11.98 8.91 2.33
CA THR A 225 12.14 9.53 1.00
C THR A 225 11.90 11.03 1.08
N SER A 226 12.82 11.82 0.51
CA SER A 226 12.69 13.28 0.46
C SER A 226 11.72 13.78 -0.63
N HIS A 227 11.36 12.91 -1.57
CA HIS A 227 10.44 13.19 -2.67
C HIS A 227 9.09 12.52 -2.40
N HIS A 228 8.00 13.01 -3.01
CA HIS A 228 6.63 12.51 -2.82
C HIS A 228 6.39 11.08 -3.36
N GLU A 229 7.44 10.36 -3.77
CA GLU A 229 7.35 8.99 -4.27
C GLU A 229 7.72 8.01 -3.14
N GLY A 230 6.82 7.11 -2.78
CA GLY A 230 7.03 6.15 -1.69
C GLY A 230 7.58 4.83 -2.24
N THR A 231 8.89 4.64 -2.20
CA THR A 231 9.40 3.28 -2.42
C THR A 231 9.29 2.49 -1.12
N MET A 232 8.85 1.25 -1.21
CA MET A 232 8.75 0.34 -0.08
C MET A 232 9.57 -0.91 -0.35
N TYR A 233 10.17 -1.47 0.70
CA TYR A 233 10.66 -2.85 0.64
C TYR A 233 9.63 -3.81 1.18
N ILE A 234 9.45 -4.93 0.49
CA ILE A 234 8.64 -6.06 0.97
C ILE A 234 9.61 -7.07 1.57
N LEU A 235 9.43 -7.38 2.86
CA LEU A 235 10.23 -8.41 3.51
C LEU A 235 9.88 -9.81 2.95
N PRO A 236 10.82 -10.77 2.99
CA PRO A 236 10.57 -12.13 2.52
C PRO A 236 9.35 -12.79 3.15
N GLY A 237 8.68 -13.61 2.35
CA GLY A 237 7.45 -14.32 2.72
C GLY A 237 7.42 -15.72 2.09
N PRO A 238 6.29 -16.44 2.19
CA PRO A 238 6.17 -17.78 1.62
C PRO A 238 6.51 -17.83 0.13
N GLY A 239 7.67 -18.41 -0.21
CA GLY A 239 8.15 -18.57 -1.57
C GLY A 239 8.62 -17.29 -2.27
N THR A 240 8.78 -16.17 -1.55
CA THR A 240 9.19 -14.88 -2.11
C THR A 240 10.38 -14.30 -1.35
N GLY A 241 11.37 -13.81 -2.09
CA GLY A 241 12.52 -13.08 -1.53
C GLY A 241 12.19 -11.63 -1.15
N ILE A 242 13.24 -10.84 -0.91
CA ILE A 242 13.07 -9.39 -0.68
C ILE A 242 12.69 -8.71 -2.00
N ASP A 243 11.73 -7.80 -1.96
CA ASP A 243 11.32 -7.02 -3.13
C ASP A 243 11.30 -5.53 -2.83
N ALA A 244 11.31 -4.73 -3.88
CA ALA A 244 11.15 -3.28 -3.85
C ALA A 244 9.97 -2.92 -4.74
N VAL A 245 8.97 -2.29 -4.15
CA VAL A 245 7.74 -1.90 -4.85
C VAL A 245 7.54 -0.41 -4.78
N TRP A 246 7.04 0.12 -5.89
CA TRP A 246 6.60 1.49 -5.95
C TRP A 246 5.20 1.59 -5.32
N SER A 247 5.04 2.53 -4.40
CA SER A 247 3.76 2.86 -3.79
C SER A 247 3.60 4.38 -3.71
N PRO A 248 2.41 4.93 -3.98
CA PRO A 248 2.15 6.30 -3.62
C PRO A 248 2.37 6.50 -2.12
N LYS A 249 2.87 7.68 -1.75
CA LYS A 249 3.22 7.98 -0.37
C LYS A 249 1.97 8.15 0.48
N ILE A 250 1.66 7.14 1.29
CA ILE A 250 0.63 7.23 2.31
C ILE A 250 1.23 7.94 3.52
N ARG A 251 0.69 9.12 3.85
CA ARG A 251 1.22 9.98 4.91
C ARG A 251 1.34 9.24 6.24
N THR A 252 0.30 8.50 6.65
CA THR A 252 0.32 7.78 7.93
C THR A 252 1.45 6.76 8.00
N GLU A 253 1.80 6.09 6.91
CA GLU A 253 2.87 5.08 6.88
C GLU A 253 4.28 5.67 6.90
N HIS A 254 4.47 6.84 6.27
CA HIS A 254 5.80 7.46 6.12
C HIS A 254 6.10 8.52 7.18
N THR A 255 5.12 8.93 7.99
CA THR A 255 5.28 10.07 8.92
C THR A 255 6.50 9.90 9.82
N GLU A 256 6.66 8.72 10.44
CA GLU A 256 7.75 8.47 11.38
C GLU A 256 9.10 8.31 10.67
N ALA A 257 9.16 7.55 9.58
CA ALA A 257 10.39 7.35 8.80
C ALA A 257 10.91 8.66 8.19
N ASP A 258 10.02 9.48 7.64
CA ASP A 258 10.38 10.80 7.13
C ASP A 258 10.80 11.76 8.26
N ALA A 259 10.08 11.78 9.37
CA ALA A 259 10.39 12.65 10.50
C ALA A 259 11.75 12.32 11.12
N GLU A 260 12.07 11.03 11.23
CA GLU A 260 13.40 10.56 11.62
C GLU A 260 14.47 11.20 10.75
N ILE A 261 14.41 10.96 9.43
CA ILE A 261 15.50 11.35 8.54
C ILE A 261 15.58 12.85 8.34
N MET A 262 14.43 13.55 8.24
CA MET A 262 14.43 15.01 8.11
C MET A 262 15.01 15.70 9.33
N THR A 263 14.71 15.18 10.53
CA THR A 263 15.26 15.75 11.75
C THR A 263 16.75 15.43 11.88
N LEU A 264 17.15 14.21 11.52
CA LEU A 264 18.55 13.79 11.50
C LEU A 264 19.40 14.71 10.60
N PHE A 265 18.95 14.92 9.36
CA PHE A 265 19.61 15.86 8.44
C PHE A 265 19.57 17.31 8.96
N SER A 266 18.47 17.74 9.59
CA SER A 266 18.36 19.09 10.16
C SER A 266 19.36 19.33 11.29
N HIS A 267 19.49 18.37 12.21
CA HIS A 267 20.39 18.49 13.36
C HIS A 267 21.85 18.49 12.94
N LEU A 268 22.21 17.64 11.98
CA LEU A 268 23.55 17.61 11.40
C LEU A 268 23.93 18.91 10.73
N ARG A 269 23.04 19.46 9.89
CA ARG A 269 23.29 20.77 9.24
C ARG A 269 23.40 21.92 10.23
N ALA A 270 22.82 21.78 11.42
CA ALA A 270 22.84 22.79 12.46
C ALA A 270 23.97 22.56 13.50
N ASP A 271 24.83 21.56 13.31
CA ASP A 271 25.87 21.16 14.27
C ASP A 271 25.32 20.84 15.68
N ARG A 272 24.10 20.29 15.73
CA ARG A 272 23.41 19.87 16.97
C ARG A 272 23.35 18.35 17.12
N TRP A 273 24.25 17.66 16.44
CA TRP A 273 24.29 16.21 16.38
C TRP A 273 24.69 15.58 17.70
N VAL A 274 24.03 14.45 18.02
CA VAL A 274 24.45 13.58 19.12
C VAL A 274 24.65 12.16 18.59
N PRO A 275 25.75 11.45 18.92
CA PRO A 275 26.00 10.10 18.42
C PRO A 275 24.90 9.06 18.75
N SER A 276 24.06 9.27 19.75
CA SER A 276 22.93 8.36 20.04
C SER A 276 21.68 8.63 19.20
N GLU A 277 21.59 9.79 18.54
CA GLU A 277 20.36 10.29 17.94
C GLU A 277 19.78 9.38 16.83
N PRO A 278 20.57 8.85 15.86
CA PRO A 278 20.05 7.94 14.85
C PRO A 278 19.30 6.75 15.44
N LEU A 279 19.82 6.19 16.53
CA LEU A 279 19.30 4.97 17.13
C LEU A 279 18.06 5.26 17.97
N GLU A 280 18.03 6.36 18.72
CA GLU A 280 16.84 6.79 19.45
C GLU A 280 15.65 7.05 18.51
N ARG A 281 15.91 7.68 17.36
CA ARG A 281 14.89 7.90 16.34
C ARG A 281 14.48 6.61 15.64
N LEU A 282 15.44 5.77 15.26
CA LEU A 282 15.16 4.46 14.69
C LEU A 282 14.25 3.64 15.62
N ARG A 283 14.51 3.59 16.93
CA ARG A 283 13.65 2.88 17.90
C ARG A 283 12.20 3.39 17.88
N THR A 284 12.02 4.71 17.76
CA THR A 284 10.68 5.32 17.65
C THR A 284 9.98 4.86 16.38
N THR A 285 10.69 4.87 15.24
CA THR A 285 10.18 4.41 13.95
C THR A 285 9.83 2.91 13.98
N LEU A 286 10.71 2.08 14.54
CA LEU A 286 10.52 0.63 14.70
C LEU A 286 9.29 0.30 15.58
N ALA A 287 9.12 1.01 16.69
CA ALA A 287 7.97 0.83 17.58
C ALA A 287 6.65 1.23 16.91
N ALA A 288 6.62 2.37 16.20
CA ALA A 288 5.46 2.81 15.44
C ALA A 288 5.10 1.83 14.32
N TYR A 289 6.10 1.27 13.63
CA TYR A 289 5.89 0.24 12.63
C TYR A 289 5.37 -1.06 13.23
N GLN A 290 5.92 -1.53 14.36
CA GLN A 290 5.48 -2.77 15.00
C GLN A 290 3.99 -2.71 15.42
N ALA A 291 3.51 -1.55 15.86
CA ALA A 291 2.09 -1.34 16.17
C ALA A 291 1.16 -1.51 14.94
N ARG A 292 1.72 -1.43 13.73
CA ARG A 292 1.02 -1.59 12.44
C ARG A 292 1.17 -3.00 11.86
N VAL A 293 1.94 -3.89 12.47
CA VAL A 293 2.18 -5.22 11.91
C VAL A 293 1.43 -6.29 12.68
N ARG A 294 0.71 -7.15 11.95
CA ARG A 294 0.13 -8.38 12.48
C ARG A 294 0.91 -9.56 11.93
N ILE A 295 1.89 -10.01 12.72
CA ILE A 295 2.77 -11.12 12.38
C ILE A 295 2.39 -12.39 13.16
N SER A 296 2.19 -13.50 12.44
CA SER A 296 2.05 -14.84 13.03
C SER A 296 3.38 -15.39 13.52
N ALA A 297 3.34 -16.38 14.41
CA ALA A 297 4.55 -17.07 14.86
C ALA A 297 5.32 -17.71 13.68
N GLU A 298 4.60 -18.29 12.72
CA GLU A 298 5.19 -18.90 11.54
C GLU A 298 5.92 -17.87 10.65
N GLN A 299 5.31 -16.72 10.39
CA GLN A 299 5.98 -15.67 9.63
C GLN A 299 7.18 -15.09 10.39
N ALA A 300 7.10 -14.96 11.71
CA ALA A 300 8.22 -14.54 12.54
C ALA A 300 9.38 -15.56 12.49
N GLU A 301 9.08 -16.85 12.52
CA GLU A 301 10.07 -17.93 12.33
C GLU A 301 10.72 -17.87 10.95
N ARG A 302 9.95 -17.61 9.88
CA ARG A 302 10.52 -17.47 8.52
C ARG A 302 11.47 -16.27 8.42
N LEU A 303 11.07 -15.12 8.97
CA LEU A 303 11.96 -13.96 9.02
C LEU A 303 13.21 -14.26 9.84
N ALA A 304 13.07 -14.95 10.97
CA ALA A 304 14.20 -15.36 11.80
C ALA A 304 15.15 -16.30 11.05
N ALA A 305 14.62 -17.29 10.34
CA ALA A 305 15.40 -18.23 9.52
C ALA A 305 16.17 -17.53 8.39
N TRP A 306 15.59 -16.45 7.84
CA TRP A 306 16.26 -15.61 6.85
C TRP A 306 17.41 -14.81 7.45
N ILE A 307 17.19 -14.08 8.56
CA ILE A 307 18.20 -13.16 9.12
C ILE A 307 19.30 -13.86 9.94
N TYR A 308 18.99 -14.98 10.63
CA TYR A 308 19.95 -15.71 11.47
C TYR A 308 20.67 -16.87 10.75
N LEU A 309 20.57 -16.94 9.41
CA LEU A 309 21.27 -17.89 8.54
C LEU A 309 21.23 -19.34 9.04
N ASP A 310 20.05 -19.96 9.01
CA ASP A 310 19.99 -21.40 9.21
C ASP A 310 20.43 -22.14 7.93
N LYS A 311 21.38 -23.08 8.07
CA LYS A 311 21.88 -23.91 6.96
C LYS A 311 20.91 -25.03 6.60
N ASP A 312 20.01 -25.41 7.52
CA ASP A 312 19.23 -26.65 7.40
C ASP A 312 17.81 -26.43 6.86
N HIS A 313 17.43 -25.22 6.46
CA HIS A 313 16.09 -24.94 5.95
C HIS A 313 16.06 -24.87 4.42
N ALA A 314 15.47 -25.88 3.77
CA ALA A 314 15.26 -25.91 2.32
C ALA A 314 14.48 -24.68 1.80
N GLU A 315 13.57 -24.13 2.61
CA GLU A 315 12.85 -22.89 2.31
C GLU A 315 13.76 -21.65 2.24
N SER A 316 14.94 -21.70 2.87
CA SER A 316 15.89 -20.58 2.92
C SER A 316 16.33 -20.11 1.53
N ALA A 317 16.41 -21.01 0.55
CA ALA A 317 16.81 -20.64 -0.80
C ALA A 317 15.83 -19.67 -1.47
N SER A 318 14.54 -19.75 -1.15
CA SER A 318 13.54 -18.81 -1.67
C SER A 318 13.58 -17.46 -0.96
N LEU A 319 13.76 -17.47 0.37
CA LEU A 319 13.82 -16.28 1.20
C LEU A 319 15.05 -15.40 0.91
N ARG A 320 16.15 -16.02 0.47
CA ARG A 320 17.41 -15.34 0.11
C ARG A 320 17.36 -14.63 -1.24
N ARG A 321 16.31 -14.80 -2.04
CA ARG A 321 16.23 -14.17 -3.38
C ARG A 321 16.07 -12.65 -3.27
N ILE A 322 16.60 -11.95 -4.26
CA ILE A 322 16.32 -10.53 -4.51
C ILE A 322 15.38 -10.48 -5.72
N GLU A 323 14.11 -10.18 -5.46
CA GLU A 323 13.10 -10.09 -6.51
C GLU A 323 13.18 -8.74 -7.25
N CYS A 324 13.70 -7.71 -6.62
CA CYS A 324 13.88 -6.39 -7.21
C CYS A 324 15.18 -6.25 -8.04
N LEU A 325 15.44 -5.06 -8.58
CA LEU A 325 16.68 -4.77 -9.30
C LEU A 325 17.74 -4.26 -8.34
N ARG A 326 18.98 -4.72 -8.48
CA ARG A 326 20.10 -4.04 -7.82
C ARG A 326 20.51 -2.81 -8.62
N ALA A 327 20.77 -1.69 -7.95
CA ALA A 327 21.24 -0.47 -8.62
C ALA A 327 22.58 -0.73 -9.34
N PRO A 328 22.73 -0.32 -10.62
CA PRO A 328 23.96 -0.58 -11.36
C PRO A 328 25.19 0.03 -10.68
N GLY A 329 26.26 -0.75 -10.55
CA GLY A 329 27.53 -0.30 -9.94
C GLY A 329 27.47 -0.10 -8.42
N MET A 330 26.36 -0.44 -7.76
CA MET A 330 26.20 -0.28 -6.31
C MET A 330 26.25 -1.63 -5.62
N HIS A 331 26.77 -1.69 -4.41
CA HIS A 331 26.79 -2.88 -3.56
C HIS A 331 25.56 -2.92 -2.63
N LEU A 332 25.30 -4.05 -1.96
CA LEU A 332 24.09 -4.21 -1.15
C LEU A 332 24.05 -3.32 0.10
N ILE A 333 25.23 -2.98 0.63
CA ILE A 333 25.35 -2.20 1.86
C ILE A 333 24.92 -0.76 1.60
N GLY A 334 23.67 -0.45 1.94
CA GLY A 334 23.07 0.86 1.73
C GLY A 334 22.02 1.15 2.80
N ARG A 335 21.83 2.43 3.08
CA ARG A 335 21.02 2.93 4.20
C ARG A 335 19.63 2.29 4.26
N ASP A 336 18.91 2.30 3.15
CA ASP A 336 17.50 1.88 3.13
C ASP A 336 17.37 0.36 3.29
N LEU A 337 18.35 -0.42 2.81
CA LEU A 337 18.36 -1.86 3.05
C LEU A 337 18.63 -2.15 4.52
N MET A 338 19.63 -1.47 5.12
CA MET A 338 19.94 -1.64 6.54
C MET A 338 18.74 -1.22 7.41
N PHE A 339 18.05 -0.13 7.03
CA PHE A 339 16.81 0.29 7.67
C PHE A 339 15.74 -0.81 7.66
N ALA A 340 15.51 -1.46 6.52
CA ALA A 340 14.56 -2.57 6.44
C ALA A 340 15.02 -3.83 7.19
N LEU A 341 16.32 -4.11 7.24
CA LEU A 341 16.85 -5.21 8.06
C LEU A 341 16.68 -4.94 9.56
N CYS A 342 16.85 -3.70 10.02
CA CYS A 342 16.50 -3.31 11.39
C CYS A 342 15.02 -3.58 11.68
N HIS A 343 14.12 -3.28 10.73
CA HIS A 343 12.69 -3.57 10.89
C HIS A 343 12.42 -5.08 10.97
N ALA A 344 13.05 -5.87 10.10
CA ALA A 344 12.91 -7.32 10.10
C ALA A 344 13.39 -7.94 11.42
N GLU A 345 14.59 -7.57 11.89
CA GLU A 345 15.12 -8.03 13.18
C GLU A 345 14.25 -7.60 14.35
N TYR A 346 13.77 -6.35 14.35
CA TYR A 346 12.90 -5.85 15.41
C TYR A 346 11.58 -6.63 15.49
N LEU A 347 10.96 -6.96 14.34
CA LEU A 347 9.74 -7.79 14.32
C LEU A 347 9.98 -9.19 14.91
N VAL A 348 11.10 -9.81 14.56
CA VAL A 348 11.49 -11.13 15.10
C VAL A 348 11.73 -11.04 16.59
N PHE A 349 12.48 -10.04 17.05
CA PHE A 349 12.76 -9.81 18.45
C PHE A 349 11.49 -9.57 19.27
N MET A 350 10.57 -8.72 18.80
CA MET A 350 9.30 -8.47 19.47
C MET A 350 8.36 -9.68 19.47
N SER A 351 8.66 -10.70 18.66
CA SER A 351 7.94 -11.97 18.61
C SER A 351 8.59 -13.07 19.45
N ALA A 352 9.66 -12.78 20.20
CA ALA A 352 10.46 -13.77 20.94
C ALA A 352 9.64 -14.83 21.70
N GLY A 353 8.64 -14.39 22.46
CA GLY A 353 7.80 -15.29 23.27
C GLY A 353 6.91 -16.25 22.48
N ARG A 354 6.90 -16.15 21.14
CA ARG A 354 6.15 -17.02 20.22
C ARG A 354 7.07 -17.89 19.35
N LEU A 355 8.39 -17.67 19.44
CA LEU A 355 9.38 -18.40 18.65
C LEU A 355 9.82 -19.68 19.35
N ARG A 356 10.35 -20.61 18.57
CA ARG A 356 10.98 -21.83 19.05
C ARG A 356 12.25 -21.48 19.85
N PRO A 357 12.57 -22.24 20.92
CA PRO A 357 13.78 -22.02 21.70
C PRO A 357 15.07 -22.02 20.87
N GLU A 358 15.15 -22.86 19.84
CA GLU A 358 16.27 -22.94 18.90
C GLU A 358 16.49 -21.62 18.15
N THR A 359 15.40 -20.98 17.73
CA THR A 359 15.42 -19.68 17.05
C THR A 359 15.78 -18.57 18.03
N MET A 360 15.21 -18.59 19.24
CA MET A 360 15.54 -17.63 20.29
C MET A 360 17.02 -17.69 20.71
N ALA A 361 17.60 -18.89 20.77
CA ALA A 361 19.02 -19.08 21.11
C ALA A 361 19.96 -18.40 20.10
N LYS A 362 19.49 -18.10 18.88
CA LYS A 362 20.27 -17.41 17.85
C LYS A 362 20.27 -15.90 18.00
N PHE A 363 19.42 -15.31 18.86
CA PHE A 363 19.31 -13.85 18.99
C PHE A 363 20.64 -13.16 19.29
N GLY A 364 21.48 -13.79 20.12
CA GLY A 364 22.82 -13.27 20.47
C GLY A 364 23.77 -13.12 19.27
N SER A 365 23.51 -13.78 18.15
CA SER A 365 24.36 -13.68 16.95
C SER A 365 24.26 -12.32 16.26
N LEU A 366 23.11 -11.64 16.33
CA LEU A 366 22.95 -10.30 15.75
C LEU A 366 22.71 -9.22 16.78
N ARG A 367 22.17 -9.57 17.95
CA ARG A 367 21.80 -8.61 18.98
C ARG A 367 22.64 -8.76 20.23
N LEU A 368 23.14 -7.65 20.75
CA LEU A 368 23.83 -7.60 22.03
C LEU A 368 22.85 -7.86 23.17
N ILE A 369 22.93 -9.05 23.76
CA ILE A 369 22.11 -9.47 24.91
C ILE A 369 22.15 -8.44 26.05
N ARG A 370 23.35 -7.94 26.37
CA ARG A 370 23.56 -6.96 27.47
C ARG A 370 22.80 -5.65 27.29
N ARG A 371 22.49 -5.25 26.06
CA ARG A 371 21.82 -3.96 25.76
C ARG A 371 20.36 -4.12 25.37
N SER A 372 19.96 -5.29 24.91
CA SER A 372 18.62 -5.56 24.39
C SER A 372 17.66 -6.16 25.42
N GLY A 373 18.16 -6.62 26.56
CA GLY A 373 17.35 -7.33 27.55
C GLY A 373 16.91 -8.73 27.10
N ALA A 374 17.49 -9.26 26.02
CA ALA A 374 17.23 -10.61 25.54
C ALA A 374 17.70 -11.65 26.57
N GLY A 375 16.79 -12.33 27.27
CA GLY A 375 17.16 -13.45 28.14
C GLY A 375 17.65 -14.63 27.30
N GLY A 376 18.95 -14.95 27.33
CA GLY A 376 19.53 -16.08 26.59
C GLY A 376 20.84 -16.55 27.22
N SER A 377 21.08 -17.87 27.24
CA SER A 377 22.16 -18.51 28.01
C SER A 377 23.38 -18.94 27.19
N ALA A 378 23.58 -18.48 25.96
CA ALA A 378 24.72 -18.90 25.15
C ALA A 378 25.40 -17.73 24.45
N ALA A 379 26.67 -17.51 24.81
CA ALA A 379 27.60 -16.53 24.28
C ALA A 379 28.07 -16.92 22.87
N ARG A 380 27.22 -16.76 21.86
CA ARG A 380 27.74 -16.55 20.50
C ARG A 380 28.19 -15.10 20.41
N GLU A 381 29.38 -14.92 19.85
CA GLU A 381 29.89 -13.60 19.51
C GLU A 381 28.93 -12.94 18.52
N THR A 382 28.54 -11.71 18.81
CA THR A 382 27.63 -10.95 17.95
C THR A 382 28.42 -10.51 16.70
N VAL A 383 27.87 -10.80 15.52
CA VAL A 383 28.51 -10.54 14.23
C VAL A 383 28.99 -9.10 14.15
N GLY A 384 30.29 -8.91 13.91
CA GLY A 384 30.95 -7.63 13.78
C GLY A 384 31.26 -6.88 15.09
N TYR A 385 30.87 -7.44 16.25
CA TYR A 385 31.24 -6.91 17.57
C TYR A 385 32.46 -7.61 18.18
N GLY A 386 32.76 -8.81 17.71
CA GLY A 386 33.91 -9.60 18.17
C GLY A 386 35.26 -9.06 17.72
N ARG A 387 35.26 -8.32 16.62
CA ARG A 387 36.45 -7.76 15.98
C ARG A 387 36.34 -6.24 15.93
N PRO A 388 37.36 -5.49 16.37
CA PRO A 388 37.34 -4.04 16.27
C PRO A 388 37.58 -3.55 14.84
N GLY A 389 37.15 -2.33 14.57
CA GLY A 389 37.44 -1.59 13.36
C GLY A 389 36.96 -2.26 12.07
N LEU A 390 37.79 -2.19 11.03
CA LEU A 390 37.45 -2.64 9.68
C LEU A 390 37.12 -4.13 9.59
N GLU A 391 37.75 -4.97 10.42
CA GLU A 391 37.49 -6.42 10.43
C GLU A 391 36.08 -6.74 10.94
N GLY A 392 35.60 -6.03 11.96
CA GLY A 392 34.23 -6.18 12.45
C GLY A 392 33.22 -5.71 11.40
N TYR A 393 33.53 -4.63 10.69
CA TYR A 393 32.72 -4.16 9.56
C TYR A 393 32.63 -5.22 8.45
N ARG A 394 33.75 -5.81 8.03
CA ARG A 394 33.80 -6.85 6.98
C ARG A 394 32.95 -8.06 7.34
N GLU A 395 33.05 -8.53 8.58
CA GLU A 395 32.23 -9.64 9.09
C GLU A 395 30.73 -9.33 9.01
N ALA A 396 30.33 -8.12 9.39
CA ALA A 396 28.94 -7.67 9.31
C ALA A 396 28.43 -7.58 7.86
N VAL A 397 29.27 -7.11 6.94
CA VAL A 397 28.98 -7.06 5.51
C VAL A 397 28.82 -8.48 4.94
N GLU A 398 29.77 -9.36 5.20
CA GLU A 398 29.73 -10.78 4.80
C GLU A 398 28.42 -11.46 5.24
N HIS A 399 27.98 -11.21 6.46
CA HIS A 399 26.70 -11.74 6.96
C HIS A 399 25.51 -11.27 6.13
N VAL A 400 25.44 -9.97 5.79
CA VAL A 400 24.37 -9.44 4.93
C VAL A 400 24.37 -10.13 3.56
N TYR A 401 25.52 -10.31 2.92
CA TYR A 401 25.59 -11.00 1.63
C TYR A 401 25.16 -12.47 1.73
N ALA A 402 25.54 -13.15 2.81
CA ALA A 402 25.13 -14.52 3.07
C ALA A 402 23.59 -14.65 3.24
N MET A 403 22.92 -13.63 3.77
CA MET A 403 21.44 -13.58 3.86
C MET A 403 20.75 -13.50 2.50
N PHE A 404 21.47 -13.12 1.45
CA PHE A 404 20.99 -13.12 0.08
C PHE A 404 21.57 -14.25 -0.76
N GLY A 405 22.43 -15.10 -0.17
CA GLY A 405 23.14 -16.15 -0.91
C GLY A 405 24.01 -15.59 -2.03
N LEU A 406 24.55 -14.39 -1.86
CA LEU A 406 25.37 -13.70 -2.86
C LEU A 406 26.84 -13.68 -2.44
N PRO A 407 27.78 -13.68 -3.40
CA PRO A 407 29.17 -13.37 -3.11
C PRO A 407 29.29 -11.91 -2.66
N VAL A 408 30.22 -11.64 -1.74
CA VAL A 408 30.50 -10.27 -1.28
C VAL A 408 31.12 -9.47 -2.41
N ASP A 409 30.56 -8.28 -2.67
CA ASP A 409 31.18 -7.34 -3.59
C ASP A 409 32.48 -6.81 -3.01
N ARG A 410 33.58 -6.95 -3.76
CA ARG A 410 34.91 -6.47 -3.37
C ARG A 410 34.88 -5.01 -2.90
N ALA A 411 34.19 -4.14 -3.64
CA ALA A 411 34.04 -2.72 -3.31
C ALA A 411 33.31 -2.43 -1.97
N ALA A 412 32.59 -3.41 -1.40
CA ALA A 412 31.93 -3.25 -0.11
C ALA A 412 32.85 -3.56 1.08
N VAL A 413 34.02 -4.16 0.87
CA VAL A 413 34.93 -4.64 1.95
C VAL A 413 36.39 -4.21 1.77
N GLU A 414 36.79 -3.94 0.53
CA GLU A 414 38.13 -3.50 0.15
C GLU A 414 38.09 -2.04 -0.27
N PHE A 415 38.54 -1.16 0.62
CA PHE A 415 38.61 0.27 0.37
C PHE A 415 39.95 0.72 -0.24
N GLY A 416 40.97 -0.15 -0.22
CA GLY A 416 42.35 0.24 -0.57
C GLY A 416 42.62 0.39 -2.05
N ASP A 417 41.79 -0.21 -2.90
CA ASP A 417 41.87 -0.07 -4.35
C ASP A 417 41.02 1.10 -4.88
N SER A 418 40.35 1.83 -3.98
CA SER A 418 39.47 2.92 -4.36
C SER A 418 40.20 4.26 -4.22
N ASP A 419 40.01 5.17 -5.17
CA ASP A 419 40.45 6.57 -5.07
C ASP A 419 39.67 7.36 -3.99
N LEU A 420 39.03 6.67 -3.04
CA LEU A 420 38.28 7.27 -1.95
C LEU A 420 39.25 7.83 -0.91
N LEU A 421 39.09 9.11 -0.61
CA LEU A 421 39.77 9.77 0.47
C LEU A 421 38.84 9.87 1.69
N PRO A 422 39.36 9.74 2.92
CA PRO A 422 38.56 10.01 4.10
C PRO A 422 38.06 11.46 4.08
N PRO A 423 36.90 11.77 4.70
CA PRO A 423 36.41 13.13 4.79
C PRO A 423 37.42 14.01 5.54
N LYS A 424 37.62 15.25 5.07
CA LYS A 424 38.56 16.22 5.70
C LYS A 424 38.22 16.48 7.18
N SER A 425 36.94 16.36 7.52
CA SER A 425 36.41 16.48 8.87
C SER A 425 35.22 15.54 8.99
N SER A 426 35.15 14.79 10.09
CA SER A 426 34.01 13.95 10.44
C SER A 426 33.30 14.55 11.65
N PHE A 427 32.02 14.88 11.52
CA PHE A 427 31.21 15.34 12.65
C PHE A 427 30.94 14.20 13.64
N ALA A 428 30.87 12.96 13.14
CA ALA A 428 30.61 11.79 13.98
C ALA A 428 31.81 11.47 14.88
N LEU A 429 33.03 11.59 14.34
CA LEU A 429 34.27 11.23 15.03
C LEU A 429 34.93 12.41 15.77
N SER A 430 34.63 13.67 15.41
CA SER A 430 35.20 14.86 16.05
C SER A 430 34.81 15.00 17.54
N THR A 431 33.60 14.58 17.90
CA THR A 431 33.09 14.64 19.28
C THR A 431 33.82 13.70 20.25
N GLY A 432 34.50 12.68 19.73
CA GLY A 432 35.21 11.67 20.53
C GLY A 432 36.70 11.96 20.75
N GLY A 433 37.23 13.09 20.26
CA GLY A 433 38.66 13.40 20.33
C GLY A 433 39.55 12.47 19.49
N SER A 434 38.96 11.73 18.54
CA SER A 434 39.71 10.85 17.64
C SER A 434 40.54 11.68 16.67
N SER A 435 41.78 11.25 16.40
CA SER A 435 42.60 11.91 15.39
C SER A 435 41.94 11.76 14.01
N PRO A 436 42.01 12.78 13.13
CA PRO A 436 41.51 12.65 11.77
C PRO A 436 42.10 11.42 11.10
N ALA A 437 41.25 10.58 10.54
CA ALA A 437 41.69 9.39 9.81
C ALA A 437 42.56 9.78 8.62
N LYS A 438 43.69 9.09 8.45
CA LYS A 438 44.63 9.34 7.35
C LYS A 438 44.27 8.58 6.08
N THR A 439 43.56 7.46 6.25
CA THR A 439 43.12 6.58 5.17
C THR A 439 41.61 6.33 5.27
N ILE A 440 41.01 5.89 4.17
CA ILE A 440 39.58 5.57 4.16
C ILE A 440 39.29 4.33 5.03
N GLU A 441 40.20 3.36 5.09
CA GLU A 441 40.12 2.18 5.97
C GLU A 441 40.11 2.56 7.44
N GLU A 442 40.99 3.48 7.82
CA GLU A 442 41.03 3.99 9.20
C GLU A 442 39.73 4.71 9.54
N TYR A 443 39.18 5.49 8.61
CA TYR A 443 37.88 6.14 8.78
C TYR A 443 36.74 5.12 8.93
N VAL A 444 36.68 4.10 8.07
CA VAL A 444 35.68 3.03 8.14
C VAL A 444 35.78 2.28 9.47
N GLY A 445 37.01 1.95 9.91
CA GLY A 445 37.23 1.28 11.19
C GLY A 445 36.77 2.11 12.38
N GLN A 446 37.19 3.38 12.45
CA GLN A 446 36.77 4.30 13.52
C GLN A 446 35.25 4.51 13.53
N LEU A 447 34.63 4.64 12.35
CA LEU A 447 33.18 4.78 12.22
C LEU A 447 32.44 3.50 12.64
N TRP A 448 32.97 2.32 12.30
CA TRP A 448 32.41 1.05 12.75
C TRP A 448 32.46 0.89 14.27
N ASP A 449 33.59 1.23 14.90
CA ASP A 449 33.73 1.21 16.35
C ASP A 449 32.75 2.17 17.04
N LEU A 450 32.56 3.37 16.47
CA LEU A 450 31.52 4.29 16.93
C LEU A 450 30.12 3.68 16.78
N SER A 451 29.84 3.05 15.64
CA SER A 451 28.54 2.44 15.33
C SER A 451 28.20 1.33 16.34
N THR A 452 29.13 0.42 16.61
CA THR A 452 28.95 -0.68 17.57
C THR A 452 28.88 -0.19 19.01
N LYS A 453 29.56 0.91 19.35
CA LYS A 453 29.51 1.49 20.70
C LYS A 453 28.09 1.90 21.12
N HIS A 454 27.26 2.37 20.20
CA HIS A 454 25.91 2.85 20.52
C HIS A 454 24.79 1.87 20.13
N SER A 455 25.05 0.97 19.18
CA SER A 455 24.03 0.09 18.61
C SER A 455 23.74 -1.14 19.46
N GLU A 456 22.50 -1.64 19.35
CA GLU A 456 22.04 -2.86 20.04
C GLU A 456 22.23 -4.12 19.20
N SER A 457 22.44 -3.97 17.89
CA SER A 457 22.55 -5.08 16.95
C SER A 457 23.46 -4.76 15.76
N THR A 458 23.89 -5.79 15.04
CA THR A 458 24.68 -5.68 13.80
C THR A 458 23.96 -4.83 12.75
N PHE A 459 22.64 -5.02 12.55
CA PHE A 459 21.90 -4.21 11.57
C PHE A 459 21.74 -2.76 12.01
N SER A 460 21.50 -2.49 13.30
CA SER A 460 21.44 -1.11 13.79
C SER A 460 22.79 -0.41 13.71
N ALA A 461 23.91 -1.14 13.91
CA ALA A 461 25.26 -0.64 13.68
C ALA A 461 25.51 -0.33 12.20
N LEU A 462 25.13 -1.22 11.28
CA LEU A 462 25.24 -0.97 9.84
C LEU A 462 24.33 0.16 9.37
N TYR A 463 23.14 0.31 9.94
CA TYR A 463 22.25 1.43 9.65
C TYR A 463 22.87 2.75 10.10
N PHE A 464 23.42 2.80 11.32
CA PHE A 464 24.16 3.96 11.80
C PHE A 464 25.34 4.29 10.88
N PHE A 465 26.18 3.29 10.58
CA PHE A 465 27.33 3.41 9.70
C PHE A 465 26.95 4.00 8.34
N THR A 466 25.98 3.38 7.66
CA THR A 466 25.55 3.79 6.32
C THR A 466 24.88 5.16 6.32
N THR A 467 24.21 5.53 7.41
CA THR A 467 23.60 6.86 7.56
C THR A 467 24.68 7.93 7.69
N VAL A 468 25.65 7.75 8.58
CA VAL A 468 26.78 8.70 8.75
C VAL A 468 27.63 8.77 7.49
N TRP A 469 27.96 7.62 6.89
CA TRP A 469 28.70 7.55 5.63
C TRP A 469 28.03 8.40 4.56
N ALA A 470 26.73 8.22 4.35
CA ALA A 470 26.02 8.93 3.30
C ALA A 470 25.86 10.44 3.60
N MET A 471 26.05 10.86 4.85
CA MET A 471 26.04 12.26 5.27
C MET A 471 27.41 12.93 5.14
N GLU A 472 28.50 12.22 5.42
CA GLU A 472 29.86 12.75 5.38
C GLU A 472 30.56 12.56 4.02
N VAL A 473 30.39 11.38 3.41
CA VAL A 473 31.05 10.97 2.16
C VAL A 473 30.08 11.02 0.98
N GLY A 474 28.82 10.66 1.19
CA GLY A 474 27.79 10.62 0.15
C GLY A 474 27.72 9.28 -0.60
N ASN A 475 27.11 9.29 -1.80
CA ASN A 475 26.90 8.10 -2.62
C ASN A 475 28.10 7.80 -3.52
N ILE A 476 29.26 7.48 -2.92
CA ILE A 476 30.51 7.19 -3.63
C ILE A 476 31.00 5.79 -3.22
N GLY A 477 31.78 5.12 -4.09
CA GLY A 477 32.38 3.81 -3.78
C GLY A 477 31.41 2.63 -3.85
N GLY A 478 30.26 2.81 -4.52
CA GLY A 478 29.21 1.79 -4.56
C GLY A 478 28.23 1.86 -3.38
N PHE A 479 28.47 2.73 -2.39
CA PHE A 479 27.49 3.07 -1.37
C PHE A 479 26.38 3.92 -1.97
N HIS A 480 25.13 3.52 -1.73
CA HIS A 480 23.96 4.26 -2.17
C HIS A 480 22.86 4.18 -1.11
N PHE A 481 22.07 5.25 -0.95
CA PHE A 481 20.91 5.22 -0.05
C PHE A 481 19.98 4.04 -0.36
N PHE A 482 19.73 3.82 -1.65
CA PHE A 482 18.73 2.91 -2.19
C PHE A 482 19.38 1.84 -3.10
N PRO A 483 20.01 0.79 -2.54
CA PRO A 483 20.78 -0.19 -3.30
C PRO A 483 19.91 -1.16 -4.10
N LEU A 484 18.67 -1.39 -3.64
CA LEU A 484 17.67 -2.21 -4.33
C LEU A 484 16.61 -1.28 -4.91
N ARG A 485 16.17 -1.50 -6.14
CA ARG A 485 15.30 -0.63 -6.92
C ARG A 485 14.09 -1.38 -7.46
N VAL A 486 12.97 -0.67 -7.52
CA VAL A 486 11.75 -1.17 -8.14
C VAL A 486 12.01 -1.50 -9.61
N ARG A 487 11.47 -2.64 -10.09
CA ARG A 487 11.57 -3.01 -11.52
C ARG A 487 10.81 -2.04 -12.43
N ASN A 488 9.66 -1.58 -11.95
CA ASN A 488 8.81 -0.61 -12.62
C ASN A 488 8.03 0.22 -11.59
N ARG A 489 7.45 1.31 -12.06
CA ARG A 489 6.61 2.20 -11.25
C ARG A 489 5.13 1.83 -11.30
N ASP A 490 4.77 0.65 -11.81
CA ASP A 490 3.36 0.27 -11.90
C ASP A 490 2.73 -0.03 -10.53
N GLY A 491 3.58 -0.27 -9.52
CA GLY A 491 3.18 -0.78 -8.22
C GLY A 491 2.78 -2.25 -8.26
N ASP A 492 2.31 -2.74 -7.11
CA ASP A 492 1.76 -4.08 -6.96
C ASP A 492 0.25 -4.06 -6.69
N VAL A 493 -0.34 -5.24 -6.43
CA VAL A 493 -1.78 -5.38 -6.22
C VAL A 493 -2.28 -4.54 -5.05
N ILE A 494 -1.51 -4.42 -3.96
CA ILE A 494 -1.92 -3.62 -2.80
C ILE A 494 -1.85 -2.14 -3.15
N THR A 495 -0.78 -1.69 -3.83
CA THR A 495 -0.69 -0.33 -4.35
C THR A 495 -1.90 0.01 -5.23
N GLN A 496 -2.31 -0.90 -6.12
CA GLN A 496 -3.49 -0.71 -6.94
C GLN A 496 -4.78 -0.62 -6.11
N LEU A 497 -4.97 -1.51 -5.13
CA LEU A 497 -6.13 -1.48 -4.24
C LEU A 497 -6.24 -0.17 -3.44
N VAL A 498 -5.10 0.36 -2.95
CA VAL A 498 -5.05 1.68 -2.30
C VAL A 498 -5.54 2.77 -3.24
N MET A 499 -5.08 2.77 -4.49
CA MET A 499 -5.50 3.77 -5.49
C MET A 499 -7.00 3.70 -5.79
N TRP A 500 -7.56 2.49 -5.82
CA TRP A 500 -9.00 2.25 -6.02
C TRP A 500 -9.87 2.86 -4.92
N ARG A 501 -9.37 3.03 -3.69
CA ARG A 501 -10.13 3.59 -2.56
C ARG A 501 -10.75 4.94 -2.86
N GLN A 502 -10.02 5.83 -3.56
CA GLN A 502 -10.55 7.15 -3.92
C GLN A 502 -11.75 7.02 -4.85
N ALA A 503 -11.63 6.20 -5.90
CA ALA A 503 -12.68 6.03 -6.89
C ALA A 503 -13.96 5.48 -6.23
N TRP A 504 -13.79 4.50 -5.34
CA TRP A 504 -14.90 3.92 -4.58
C TRP A 504 -15.55 4.89 -3.61
N TRP A 505 -14.74 5.62 -2.84
CA TRP A 505 -15.24 6.65 -1.94
C TRP A 505 -16.09 7.68 -2.67
N VAL A 506 -15.56 8.23 -3.77
CA VAL A 506 -16.24 9.25 -4.55
C VAL A 506 -17.49 8.69 -5.23
N ALA A 507 -17.45 7.45 -5.73
CA ALA A 507 -18.62 6.80 -6.33
C ALA A 507 -19.76 6.62 -5.32
N CYS A 508 -19.45 6.10 -4.12
CA CYS A 508 -20.44 5.94 -3.06
C CYS A 508 -21.02 7.29 -2.62
N LEU A 509 -20.18 8.31 -2.42
CA LEU A 509 -20.64 9.65 -2.05
C LEU A 509 -21.57 10.25 -3.12
N SER A 510 -21.19 10.09 -4.39
CA SER A 510 -21.98 10.58 -5.53
C SER A 510 -23.37 9.93 -5.60
N GLN A 511 -23.46 8.63 -5.29
CA GLN A 511 -24.72 7.91 -5.25
C GLN A 511 -25.56 8.23 -4.00
N LEU A 512 -24.92 8.48 -2.84
CA LEU A 512 -25.63 8.89 -1.63
C LEU A 512 -26.36 10.24 -1.81
N VAL A 513 -25.86 11.14 -2.65
CA VAL A 513 -26.57 12.39 -3.00
C VAL A 513 -27.90 12.10 -3.68
N ALA A 514 -27.93 11.16 -4.63
CA ALA A 514 -29.16 10.74 -5.31
C ALA A 514 -30.21 10.14 -4.37
N VAL A 515 -29.76 9.48 -3.30
CA VAL A 515 -30.65 8.81 -2.33
C VAL A 515 -30.94 9.69 -1.10
N SER A 516 -30.32 10.86 -1.00
CA SER A 516 -30.42 11.73 0.18
C SER A 516 -31.86 12.11 0.59
N PRO A 517 -32.83 12.37 -0.33
CA PRO A 517 -34.20 12.66 0.08
C PRO A 517 -34.88 11.46 0.73
N THR A 518 -34.63 10.25 0.22
CA THR A 518 -35.16 9.00 0.79
C THR A 518 -34.58 8.75 2.18
N MET A 519 -33.27 8.91 2.34
CA MET A 519 -32.61 8.77 3.65
C MET A 519 -33.14 9.79 4.66
N PHE A 520 -33.32 11.04 4.24
CA PHE A 520 -33.88 12.09 5.10
C PHE A 520 -35.33 11.79 5.50
N GLY A 521 -36.18 11.38 4.55
CA GLY A 521 -37.55 10.99 4.83
C GLY A 521 -37.66 9.86 5.84
N LEU A 522 -36.81 8.83 5.72
CA LEU A 522 -36.75 7.72 6.68
C LEU A 522 -36.24 8.15 8.05
N PHE A 523 -35.23 9.03 8.09
CA PHE A 523 -34.73 9.59 9.35
C PHE A 523 -35.83 10.36 10.10
N VAL A 524 -36.55 11.23 9.40
CA VAL A 524 -37.66 12.01 9.97
C VAL A 524 -38.79 11.08 10.43
N ALA A 525 -39.19 10.10 9.61
CA ALA A 525 -40.22 9.13 9.97
C ALA A 525 -39.82 8.33 11.23
N GLY A 526 -38.57 7.86 11.30
CA GLY A 526 -38.05 7.16 12.47
C GLY A 526 -38.07 8.01 13.73
N PHE A 527 -37.68 9.28 13.63
CA PHE A 527 -37.72 10.21 14.77
C PHE A 527 -39.15 10.41 15.28
N VAL A 528 -40.11 10.62 14.38
CA VAL A 528 -41.54 10.80 14.70
C VAL A 528 -42.17 9.55 15.33
N THR A 529 -41.71 8.34 14.97
CA THR A 529 -42.24 7.09 15.55
C THR A 529 -41.66 6.71 16.91
N VAL A 530 -40.51 7.29 17.28
CA VAL A 530 -39.81 7.01 18.55
C VAL A 530 -40.13 8.07 19.62
N SER A 531 -40.50 9.28 19.20
CA SER A 531 -41.10 10.33 20.04
C SER A 531 -42.58 10.08 20.28
#